data_AF-A0A948F8L1-F1
#
_entry.id   AF-A0A948F8L1-F1
#
_cell.length_a   1.000
_cell.length_b   1.000
_cell.length_c   1.000
_cell.angle_alpha   90.00
_cell.angle_beta   90.00
_cell.angle_gamma   90.00
#
_symmetry.space_group_name_H-M   'P 1'
#
loop_
_entity.id
_entity.type
_entity.pdbx_description
1 polymer ?
#
loop_
_entity_poly.entity_id
_entity_poly.type
_entity_poly.pdbx_seq_one_letter_code
_entity_poly.pdbx_strand_id
1 'polypeptide(L)'
;MYRELNESWKFIGRFFYILYLACSASVWILLVIGFVHSRGDFLVGAALMAFLAASLKLYGSTYLDFTRLAESFPFESQQDLLPRTVRDEAEGLFKNFSAEHSQWQYRQELRMRLAELVKKEPLLLGIYSEEIYSVHPNLIAKMKV
;
A
#
# COMPACT_ATOMS: atom_id res chain seq x y z
N MET A 1 17.47 13.59 -3.47
CA MET A 1 18.40 12.58 -4.02
C MET A 1 18.76 11.60 -2.90
N TYR A 2 17.91 10.61 -2.62
CA TYR A 2 18.23 9.53 -1.68
C TYR A 2 17.43 8.26 -2.04
N ARG A 3 18.17 7.18 -2.27
CA ARG A 3 17.81 5.75 -2.26
C ARG A 3 16.95 5.20 -3.40
N GLU A 4 17.61 5.06 -4.55
CA GLU A 4 17.50 3.86 -5.41
C GLU A 4 18.12 2.62 -4.71
N LEU A 5 17.76 2.37 -3.45
CA LEU A 5 18.21 1.15 -2.78
C LEU A 5 17.25 0.02 -3.11
N ASN A 6 17.68 -0.77 -4.10
CA ASN A 6 17.42 -2.20 -4.26
C ASN A 6 16.16 -2.59 -5.05
N GLU A 7 16.13 -2.30 -6.36
CA GLU A 7 15.14 -2.88 -7.30
C GLU A 7 15.07 -4.42 -7.18
N SER A 8 16.22 -5.08 -6.98
CA SER A 8 16.32 -6.53 -6.81
C SER A 8 15.58 -7.04 -5.57
N TRP A 9 15.64 -6.32 -4.44
CA TRP A 9 14.96 -6.73 -3.21
C TRP A 9 13.45 -6.57 -3.30
N LYS A 10 12.98 -5.54 -4.01
CA LYS A 10 11.56 -5.35 -4.33
C LYS A 10 11.02 -6.49 -5.21
N PHE A 11 11.80 -6.92 -6.21
CA PHE A 11 11.45 -8.05 -7.06
C PHE A 11 11.34 -9.36 -6.26
N ILE A 12 12.30 -9.60 -5.36
CA ILE A 12 12.30 -10.77 -4.48
C ILE A 12 11.05 -10.80 -3.59
N GLY A 13 10.70 -9.68 -2.95
CA GLY A 13 9.50 -9.57 -2.12
C GLY A 13 8.21 -9.91 -2.89
N ARG A 14 8.07 -9.37 -4.10
CA ARG A 14 6.92 -9.65 -4.99
C ARG A 14 6.88 -11.10 -5.46
N PHE A 15 8.02 -11.67 -5.83
CA PHE A 15 8.12 -13.07 -6.23
C PHE A 15 7.65 -14.00 -5.12
N PHE A 16 8.11 -13.77 -3.88
CA PHE A 16 7.66 -14.53 -2.72
C PHE A 16 6.18 -14.31 -2.40
N TYR A 17 5.66 -13.09 -2.62
CA TYR A 17 4.23 -12.79 -2.44
C TYR A 17 3.35 -13.52 -3.48
N ILE A 18 3.75 -13.53 -4.75
CA ILE A 18 3.08 -14.29 -5.81
C ILE A 18 3.14 -15.79 -5.52
N LEU A 19 4.29 -16.30 -5.07
CA LEU A 19 4.45 -17.69 -4.67
C LEU A 19 3.51 -18.04 -3.51
N TYR A 20 3.39 -17.17 -2.50
CA TYR A 20 2.43 -17.32 -1.42
C TYR A 20 0.98 -17.39 -1.93
N LEU A 21 0.57 -16.49 -2.83
CA LEU A 21 -0.77 -16.50 -3.42
C LEU A 21 -1.04 -17.80 -4.20
N ALA A 22 -0.07 -18.25 -5.00
CA ALA A 22 -0.16 -19.50 -5.76
C ALA A 22 -0.28 -20.72 -4.84
N CYS A 23 0.51 -20.79 -3.77
CA CYS A 23 0.41 -21.84 -2.75
C CYS A 23 -0.96 -21.79 -2.06
N SER A 24 -1.44 -20.60 -1.67
CA SER A 24 -2.75 -20.45 -1.02
C SER A 24 -3.90 -20.89 -1.93
N ALA A 25 -3.88 -20.51 -3.21
CA ALA A 25 -4.87 -20.96 -4.18
C ALA A 25 -4.82 -22.48 -4.39
N SER A 26 -3.61 -23.05 -4.44
CA SER A 26 -3.40 -24.49 -4.59
C SER A 26 -3.99 -25.31 -3.43
N VAL A 27 -3.92 -24.79 -2.19
CA VAL A 27 -4.57 -25.43 -1.03
C VAL A 27 -6.07 -25.58 -1.25
N TRP A 28 -6.76 -24.52 -1.68
CA TRP A 28 -8.20 -24.57 -1.94
C TRP A 28 -8.56 -25.54 -3.05
N ILE A 29 -7.79 -25.54 -4.15
CA ILE A 29 -7.99 -26.46 -5.27
C ILE A 29 -7.81 -27.92 -4.83
N LEU A 30 -6.75 -28.22 -4.09
CA LEU A 30 -6.47 -29.57 -3.60
C LEU A 30 -7.51 -30.05 -2.58
N LEU A 31 -8.00 -29.15 -1.71
CA LEU A 31 -9.10 -29.46 -0.79
C LEU A 31 -10.37 -29.82 -1.57
N VAL A 32 -10.78 -28.99 -2.55
CA VAL A 32 -11.98 -29.25 -3.37
C VAL A 32 -11.84 -30.58 -4.10
N ILE A 33 -10.71 -30.84 -4.75
CA ILE A 33 -10.48 -32.11 -5.46
C ILE A 33 -10.50 -33.29 -4.49
N GLY A 34 -9.84 -33.17 -3.33
CA GLY A 34 -9.77 -34.20 -2.31
C GLY A 34 -11.13 -34.56 -1.74
N PHE A 35 -11.99 -33.56 -1.48
CA PHE A 35 -13.37 -33.78 -1.05
C PHE A 35 -14.23 -34.42 -2.15
N VAL A 36 -14.17 -33.90 -3.38
CA VAL A 36 -14.99 -34.41 -4.50
C VAL A 36 -14.64 -35.87 -4.82
N HIS A 37 -13.35 -36.23 -4.78
CA HIS A 37 -12.89 -37.56 -5.16
C HIS A 37 -12.66 -38.50 -3.97
N SER A 38 -12.94 -38.05 -2.73
CA SER A 38 -12.70 -38.81 -1.49
C SER A 38 -11.28 -39.41 -1.38
N ARG A 39 -10.28 -38.67 -1.86
CA ARG A 39 -8.88 -39.12 -1.92
C ARG A 39 -8.05 -38.39 -0.88
N GLY A 40 -7.60 -39.14 0.13
CA GLY A 40 -6.79 -38.63 1.24
C GLY A 40 -5.46 -38.00 0.81
N ASP A 41 -4.86 -38.47 -0.27
CA ASP A 41 -3.58 -37.94 -0.77
C ASP A 41 -3.64 -36.45 -1.12
N PHE A 42 -4.77 -35.99 -1.67
CA PHE A 42 -4.98 -34.57 -1.97
C PHE A 42 -5.18 -33.73 -0.71
N LEU A 43 -5.76 -34.30 0.36
CA LEU A 43 -5.87 -33.65 1.66
C LEU A 43 -4.50 -33.50 2.33
N VAL A 44 -3.64 -34.52 2.24
CA VAL A 44 -2.25 -34.45 2.71
C VAL A 44 -1.46 -33.42 1.91
N GLY A 45 -1.62 -33.39 0.58
CA GLY A 45 -1.02 -32.37 -0.29
C GLY A 45 -1.49 -30.96 0.05
N ALA A 46 -2.78 -30.78 0.33
CA ALA A 46 -3.33 -29.50 0.78
C ALA A 46 -2.75 -29.06 2.13
N ALA A 47 -2.58 -29.99 3.08
CA ALA A 47 -1.96 -29.70 4.38
C ALA A 47 -0.49 -29.25 4.23
N LEU A 48 0.29 -29.92 3.37
CA LEU A 48 1.67 -29.54 3.07
C LEU A 48 1.76 -28.16 2.42
N MET A 49 0.88 -27.88 1.44
CA MET A 49 0.82 -26.56 0.81
C MET A 49 0.36 -25.47 1.78
N ALA A 50 -0.55 -25.80 2.72
CA ALA A 50 -1.00 -24.87 3.75
C ALA A 50 0.13 -24.53 4.73
N PHE A 51 0.94 -25.51 5.12
CA PHE A 51 2.14 -25.29 5.92
C PHE A 51 3.13 -24.38 5.19
N LEU A 52 3.43 -24.66 3.93
CA LEU A 52 4.32 -23.83 3.11
C LEU A 52 3.81 -22.39 2.96
N ALA A 53 2.51 -22.21 2.70
CA ALA A 53 1.89 -20.89 2.62
C ALA A 53 1.97 -20.14 3.97
N ALA A 54 1.76 -20.83 5.09
CA ALA A 54 1.88 -20.24 6.42
C ALA A 54 3.33 -19.81 6.73
N SER A 55 4.32 -20.64 6.38
CA SER A 55 5.74 -20.30 6.52
C SER A 55 6.12 -19.10 5.65
N LEU A 56 5.69 -19.08 4.39
CA LEU A 56 5.90 -17.94 3.48
C LEU A 56 5.24 -16.67 4.00
N LYS A 57 4.05 -16.76 4.56
CA LYS A 57 3.36 -15.61 5.17
C LYS A 57 4.13 -15.08 6.36
N LEU A 58 4.60 -15.95 7.26
CA LEU A 58 5.30 -15.56 8.48
C LEU A 58 6.69 -14.97 8.18
N TYR A 59 7.41 -15.56 7.24
CA TYR A 59 8.67 -15.02 6.76
C TYR A 59 8.45 -13.70 6.00
N GLY A 60 7.46 -13.67 5.12
CA GLY A 60 7.11 -12.52 4.30
C GLY A 60 6.63 -11.33 5.12
N SER A 61 5.86 -11.53 6.19
CA SER A 61 5.43 -10.45 7.09
C SER A 61 6.59 -9.91 7.92
N THR A 62 7.56 -10.75 8.27
CA THR A 62 8.67 -10.36 9.16
C THR A 62 9.81 -9.69 8.42
N TYR A 63 10.13 -10.18 7.22
CA TYR A 63 11.35 -9.78 6.48
C TYR A 63 11.07 -9.05 5.16
N LEU A 64 9.88 -9.22 4.58
CA LEU A 64 9.54 -8.70 3.24
C LEU A 64 8.34 -7.77 3.25
N ASP A 65 7.81 -7.44 4.43
CA ASP A 65 6.71 -6.50 4.64
C ASP A 65 5.50 -6.80 3.76
N PHE A 66 5.06 -8.07 3.73
CA PHE A 66 3.93 -8.55 2.92
C PHE A 66 2.64 -7.74 3.12
N THR A 67 2.44 -7.13 4.28
CA THR A 67 1.35 -6.19 4.57
C THR A 67 1.35 -4.99 3.63
N ARG A 68 2.53 -4.46 3.30
CA ARG A 68 2.70 -3.35 2.36
C ARG A 68 2.56 -3.79 0.90
N LEU A 69 3.07 -4.96 0.57
CA LEU A 69 2.92 -5.56 -0.76
C LEU A 69 1.48 -5.95 -1.09
N ALA A 70 0.70 -6.39 -0.10
CA ALA A 70 -0.71 -6.73 -0.27
C ALA A 70 -1.58 -5.52 -0.60
N GLU A 71 -1.25 -4.34 -0.06
CA GLU A 71 -1.99 -3.09 -0.33
C GLU A 71 -1.65 -2.46 -1.69
N SER A 72 -0.47 -2.78 -2.22
CA SER A 72 0.08 -2.22 -3.45
C SER A 72 0.09 -3.23 -4.61
N PHE A 73 -0.59 -4.37 -4.46
CA PHE A 73 -0.67 -5.37 -5.52
C PHE A 73 -1.81 -5.01 -6.48
N PRO A 74 -1.60 -4.94 -7.82
CA PRO A 74 -0.38 -5.29 -8.57
C PRO A 74 0.55 -4.11 -8.93
N PHE A 75 0.22 -2.87 -8.55
CA PHE A 75 0.98 -1.66 -8.92
C PHE A 75 1.45 -0.89 -7.67
N GLU A 76 2.76 -0.67 -7.54
CA GLU A 76 3.35 0.21 -6.52
C GLU A 76 2.83 1.64 -6.73
N SER A 77 2.09 2.19 -5.77
CA SER A 77 1.79 3.62 -5.74
C SER A 77 2.92 4.33 -5.00
N GLN A 78 3.39 5.48 -5.49
CA GLN A 78 4.32 6.31 -4.71
C GLN A 78 3.71 6.73 -3.35
N GLN A 79 2.38 6.68 -3.23
CA GLN A 79 1.62 6.91 -2.00
C GLN A 79 1.94 5.90 -0.89
N ASP A 80 2.46 4.71 -1.23
CA ASP A 80 2.84 3.68 -0.26
C ASP A 80 4.19 3.95 0.42
N LEU A 81 4.87 5.04 0.06
CA LEU A 81 6.04 5.56 0.79
C LEU A 81 5.64 6.37 2.02
N LEU A 82 4.39 6.83 2.10
CA LEU A 82 3.88 7.60 3.23
C LEU A 82 3.36 6.67 4.34
N PRO A 83 3.54 7.03 5.62
CA PRO A 83 2.84 6.37 6.72
C PRO A 83 1.32 6.42 6.47
N ARG A 84 0.61 5.30 6.72
CA ARG A 84 -0.86 5.22 6.50
C ARG A 84 -1.63 6.36 7.16
N THR A 85 -1.26 6.74 8.38
CA THR A 85 -1.87 7.86 9.10
C THR A 85 -1.78 9.17 8.34
N VAL A 86 -0.64 9.44 7.72
CA VAL A 86 -0.40 10.66 6.93
C VAL A 86 -1.15 10.60 5.60
N ARG A 87 -1.21 9.42 4.99
CA ARG A 87 -1.98 9.19 3.76
C ARG A 87 -3.47 9.43 3.99
N ASP A 88 -4.05 8.80 5.00
CA ASP A 88 -5.47 8.91 5.31
C ASP A 88 -5.85 10.35 5.71
N GLU A 89 -4.96 11.06 6.41
CA GLU A 89 -5.14 12.48 6.76
C GLU A 89 -5.09 13.38 5.52
N ALA A 90 -4.13 13.16 4.60
CA ALA A 90 -4.03 13.91 3.35
C ALA A 90 -5.27 13.67 2.45
N GLU A 91 -5.67 12.42 2.27
CA GLU A 91 -6.87 12.05 1.49
C GLU A 91 -8.14 12.64 2.11
N GLY A 92 -8.25 12.63 3.44
CA GLY A 92 -9.34 13.27 4.16
C GLY A 92 -9.41 14.78 3.91
N LEU A 93 -8.27 15.47 3.93
CA LEU A 93 -8.18 16.90 3.62
C LEU A 93 -8.59 17.19 2.16
N PHE A 94 -8.14 16.39 1.20
CA PHE A 94 -8.52 16.55 -0.21
C PHE A 94 -10.01 16.31 -0.42
N LYS A 95 -10.58 15.26 0.18
CA LYS A 95 -12.01 14.97 0.10
C LYS A 95 -12.86 16.10 0.67
N ASN A 96 -12.44 16.66 1.80
CA ASN A 96 -13.14 17.79 2.42
C ASN A 96 -13.00 19.09 1.60
N PHE A 97 -11.92 19.25 0.83
CA PHE A 97 -11.76 20.40 -0.05
C PHE A 97 -12.63 20.29 -1.32
N SER A 98 -12.79 19.07 -1.84
CA SER A 98 -13.63 18.74 -2.99
C SER A 98 -15.12 18.70 -2.65
N ALA A 99 -15.48 18.46 -1.38
CA ALA A 99 -16.85 18.61 -0.90
C ALA A 99 -17.28 20.08 -1.06
N GLU A 100 -18.48 20.30 -1.59
CA GLU A 100 -18.98 21.62 -1.99
C GLU A 100 -19.30 22.49 -0.75
N HIS A 101 -18.26 22.97 -0.08
CA HIS A 101 -18.36 23.84 1.07
C HIS A 101 -18.19 25.29 0.64
N SER A 102 -19.23 26.09 0.86
CA SER A 102 -19.32 27.50 0.46
C SER A 102 -18.53 28.45 1.36
N GLN A 103 -18.09 28.01 2.54
CA GLN A 103 -17.44 28.88 3.52
C GLN A 103 -15.93 29.01 3.25
N TRP A 104 -15.51 30.22 2.87
CA TRP A 104 -14.11 30.57 2.61
C TRP A 104 -13.18 30.31 3.81
N GLN A 105 -13.65 30.55 5.04
CA GLN A 105 -12.87 30.35 6.27
C GLN A 105 -12.47 28.88 6.47
N TYR A 106 -13.40 27.96 6.23
CA TYR A 106 -13.15 26.52 6.32
C TYR A 106 -12.11 26.06 5.30
N ARG A 107 -12.17 26.58 4.06
CA ARG A 107 -11.16 26.28 3.02
C ARG A 107 -9.76 26.80 3.39
N GLN A 108 -9.66 27.93 4.09
CA GLN A 108 -8.39 28.43 4.59
C GLN A 108 -7.82 27.57 5.71
N GLU A 109 -8.66 27.08 6.63
CA GLU A 109 -8.23 26.17 7.68
C GLU A 109 -7.68 24.86 7.11
N LEU A 110 -8.37 24.27 6.12
CA LEU A 110 -7.90 23.06 5.42
C LEU A 110 -6.54 23.29 4.74
N ARG A 111 -6.35 24.46 4.11
CA ARG A 111 -5.08 24.87 3.49
C ARG A 111 -3.94 24.97 4.52
N MET A 112 -4.20 25.54 5.69
CA MET A 112 -3.22 25.62 6.77
C MET A 112 -2.86 24.24 7.32
N ARG A 113 -3.85 23.35 7.53
CA ARG A 113 -3.60 21.98 7.95
C ARG A 113 -2.78 21.21 6.93
N LEU A 114 -3.10 21.36 5.63
CA LEU A 114 -2.30 20.78 4.55
C LEU A 114 -0.87 21.30 4.55
N ALA A 115 -0.66 22.60 4.79
CA ALA A 115 0.66 23.21 4.90
C ALA A 115 1.49 22.63 6.06
N GLU A 116 0.86 22.43 7.22
CA GLU A 116 1.50 21.80 8.37
C GLU A 116 1.83 20.33 8.11
N LEU A 117 0.92 19.59 7.48
CA LEU A 117 1.13 18.19 7.10
C LEU A 117 2.33 18.06 6.16
N VAL A 118 2.40 18.91 5.12
CA VAL A 118 3.52 18.94 4.16
C VAL A 118 4.83 19.38 4.83
N LYS A 119 4.78 20.30 5.80
CA LYS A 119 5.98 20.69 6.56
C LYS A 119 6.51 19.54 7.42
N LYS A 120 5.64 18.71 7.98
CA LYS A 120 6.00 17.52 8.74
C LYS A 120 6.51 16.40 7.84
N GLU A 121 5.86 16.20 6.69
CA GLU A 121 6.17 15.15 5.73
C GLU A 121 6.34 15.72 4.32
N PRO A 122 7.54 16.18 3.94
CA PRO A 122 7.78 16.83 2.66
C PRO A 122 7.63 15.88 1.46
N LEU A 123 7.64 14.56 1.69
CA LEU A 123 7.41 13.55 0.66
C LEU A 123 6.01 13.66 0.03
N LEU A 124 5.03 14.23 0.75
CA LEU A 124 3.68 14.48 0.24
C LEU A 124 3.69 15.34 -1.04
N LEU A 125 4.61 16.30 -1.15
CA LEU A 125 4.71 17.17 -2.33
C LEU A 125 5.14 16.43 -3.59
N GLY A 126 5.94 15.37 -3.45
CA GLY A 126 6.33 14.54 -4.58
C GLY A 126 5.19 13.63 -5.04
N ILE A 127 4.40 13.15 -4.09
CA ILE A 127 3.38 12.11 -4.31
C ILE A 127 2.04 12.71 -4.77
N TYR A 128 1.60 13.82 -4.16
CA TYR A 128 0.34 14.49 -4.43
C TYR A 128 0.54 15.88 -5.03
N SER A 129 1.53 16.02 -5.92
CA SER A 129 1.95 17.32 -6.43
C SER A 129 0.82 18.08 -7.13
N GLU A 130 -0.05 17.37 -7.87
CA GLU A 130 -1.15 17.96 -8.62
C GLU A 130 -2.32 18.35 -7.69
N GLU A 131 -2.69 17.48 -6.75
CA GLU A 131 -3.76 17.75 -5.79
C GLU A 131 -3.38 18.91 -4.87
N ILE A 132 -2.14 18.93 -4.35
CA ILE A 132 -1.65 20.03 -3.52
C ILE A 132 -1.60 21.33 -4.33
N TYR A 133 -1.22 21.29 -5.61
CA TYR A 133 -1.24 22.49 -6.45
C TYR A 133 -2.66 23.04 -6.65
N SER A 134 -3.64 22.16 -6.85
CA SER A 134 -5.03 22.55 -7.02
C SER A 134 -5.63 23.19 -5.76
N VAL A 135 -5.23 22.70 -4.58
CA VAL A 135 -5.74 23.17 -3.29
C VAL A 135 -4.97 24.39 -2.78
N HIS A 136 -3.64 24.40 -2.93
CA HIS A 136 -2.73 25.42 -2.39
C HIS A 136 -1.55 25.72 -3.35
N PRO A 137 -1.77 26.45 -4.46
CA PRO A 137 -0.78 26.66 -5.52
C PRO A 137 0.53 27.32 -5.04
N ASN A 138 0.45 28.17 -4.02
CA ASN A 138 1.61 28.88 -3.46
C ASN A 138 2.55 28.01 -2.61
N LEU A 139 2.15 26.78 -2.26
CA LEU A 139 2.91 25.94 -1.33
C LEU A 139 4.11 25.28 -2.03
N ILE A 140 3.90 24.83 -3.27
CA ILE A 140 4.94 24.24 -4.13
C ILE A 140 5.97 25.30 -4.55
N ALA A 141 5.52 26.55 -4.79
CA ALA A 141 6.40 27.65 -5.16
C ALA A 141 7.35 28.08 -4.03
N LYS A 142 6.89 27.99 -2.77
CA LYS A 142 7.68 28.39 -1.59
C LYS A 142 8.73 27.37 -1.13
N MET A 143 8.60 26.10 -1.52
CA MET A 143 9.54 25.05 -1.13
C MET A 143 10.58 24.69 -2.22
N LYS A 144 10.51 25.35 -3.39
CA LYS A 144 11.54 25.26 -4.46
C LYS A 144 12.66 26.31 -4.34
N VAL A 145 12.61 27.15 -3.30
CA VAL A 145 13.64 28.15 -2.94
C VAL A 145 14.39 27.65 -1.73
#